data_AF-A0ABD2W7U6-F1
#
_entry.id   AF-A0ABD2W7U6-F1
#
_cell.length_a   1.000
_cell.length_b   1.000
_cell.length_c   1.000
_cell.angle_alpha   90.00
_cell.angle_beta   90.00
_cell.angle_gamma   90.00
#
_symmetry.space_group_name_H-M   'P 1'
#
loop_
_entity.id
_entity.type
_entity.pdbx_description
1 polymer ?
#
loop_
_entity_poly.entity_id
_entity_poly.type
_entity_poly.pdbx_seq_one_letter_code
_entity_poly.pdbx_strand_id
1 'polypeptide(L)'
;MTFCIIGRSSKPCEQCFETAGAKSTSTRSSSESKWKRQQENLSVGDCVVIIDPSLMTATGRWPLGRVTKVHLGQDDMVRVAYVRTACRMYTRPIVKLVSIHVKEYVPPADDGPASTA
;
A
#
# COMPACT_ATOMS: atom_id res chain seq x y z
N MET A 1 71.16 23.99 10.67
CA MET A 1 70.43 22.74 11.00
C MET A 1 69.51 23.01 12.18
N THR A 2 68.38 22.30 12.25
CA THR A 2 67.45 22.23 13.40
C THR A 2 66.53 23.46 13.55
N PHE A 3 65.39 23.52 12.85
CA PHE A 3 64.09 22.91 13.16
C PHE A 3 63.53 23.23 14.56
N CYS A 4 62.42 23.99 14.54
CA CYS A 4 61.28 24.16 15.46
C CYS A 4 61.49 23.90 16.95
N ILE A 5 60.99 24.79 17.83
CA ILE A 5 59.91 24.48 18.81
C ILE A 5 59.32 25.82 19.38
N ILE A 6 58.09 26.15 18.96
CA ILE A 6 56.91 26.61 19.73
C ILE A 6 57.09 27.60 20.91
N GLY A 7 56.32 28.72 20.87
CA GLY A 7 55.45 29.06 22.01
C GLY A 7 55.32 30.54 22.43
N ARG A 8 54.10 31.10 22.27
CA ARG A 8 53.33 31.79 23.35
C ARG A 8 51.91 32.09 22.84
N SER A 9 50.92 31.32 23.28
CA SER A 9 49.96 31.67 24.35
C SER A 9 49.01 32.80 23.95
N SER A 10 47.71 32.53 23.78
CA SER A 10 46.81 32.59 24.94
C SER A 10 45.54 31.76 24.70
N LYS A 11 45.39 30.69 25.47
CA LYS A 11 44.09 30.20 25.95
C LYS A 11 43.71 31.03 27.20
N PRO A 12 42.43 31.18 27.58
CA PRO A 12 41.72 30.09 28.25
C PRO A 12 40.22 29.99 27.88
N CYS A 13 39.76 28.81 27.51
CA CYS A 13 38.51 28.31 28.09
C CYS A 13 38.66 26.81 28.28
N GLU A 14 38.36 26.42 29.50
CA GLU A 14 38.57 25.13 30.10
C GLU A 14 37.37 24.26 29.74
N GLN A 15 37.64 23.22 28.97
CA GLN A 15 37.13 21.87 29.19
C GLN A 15 35.61 21.71 29.44
N CYS A 16 34.86 21.43 28.38
CA CYS A 16 33.90 20.32 28.26
C CYS A 16 33.81 20.02 26.76
N PHE A 17 34.67 19.20 26.15
CA PHE A 17 34.67 17.73 26.17
C PHE A 17 33.31 17.12 25.79
N GLU A 18 32.98 17.11 24.49
CA GLU A 18 32.69 15.84 23.84
C GLU A 18 32.81 15.95 22.32
N THR A 19 33.64 15.04 21.80
CA THR A 19 34.00 14.88 20.41
C THR A 19 32.96 13.98 19.76
N ALA A 20 32.20 14.48 18.77
CA ALA A 20 31.58 13.60 17.80
C ALA A 20 31.26 14.32 16.49
N GLY A 21 32.14 14.13 15.52
CA GLY A 21 31.76 13.82 14.15
C GLY A 21 30.86 14.80 13.42
N ALA A 22 31.48 15.78 12.77
CA ALA A 22 30.95 16.30 11.51
C ALA A 22 30.86 15.16 10.48
N LYS A 23 29.65 14.63 10.27
CA LYS A 23 29.26 13.89 9.07
C LYS A 23 27.81 14.27 8.74
N SER A 24 27.70 15.12 7.72
CA SER A 24 26.72 15.10 6.64
C SER A 24 25.26 14.78 6.99
N THR A 25 24.40 15.73 6.68
CA THR A 25 22.97 15.51 6.41
C THR A 25 22.74 14.20 5.65
N SER A 26 22.02 13.27 6.25
CA SER A 26 21.38 12.17 5.52
C SER A 26 20.17 11.70 6.31
N THR A 27 19.04 12.36 6.04
CA THR A 27 17.71 11.81 6.27
C THR A 27 17.61 10.52 5.45
N ARG A 28 17.97 9.38 6.04
CA ARG A 28 17.73 8.08 5.42
C ARG A 28 16.26 7.75 5.62
N SER A 29 15.41 8.24 4.72
CA SER A 29 14.10 7.68 4.48
C SER A 29 14.34 6.26 3.96
N SER A 30 14.36 5.26 4.85
CA SER A 30 14.26 3.87 4.44
C SER A 30 12.90 3.70 3.79
N SER A 31 12.88 3.86 2.46
CA SER A 31 11.82 3.41 1.58
C SER A 31 11.75 1.90 1.70
N GLU A 32 11.08 1.44 2.75
CA GLU A 32 10.52 0.11 2.84
C GLU A 32 9.65 -0.06 1.59
N SER A 33 10.11 -0.88 0.65
CA SER A 33 9.34 -1.34 -0.50
C SER A 33 8.16 -2.15 0.04
N LYS A 34 7.10 -1.43 0.45
CA LYS A 34 5.84 -2.02 0.89
C LYS A 34 5.29 -2.80 -0.29
N TRP A 35 5.45 -4.12 -0.23
CA TRP A 35 4.88 -5.11 -1.13
C TRP A 35 3.45 -4.70 -1.54
N LYS A 36 3.30 -4.08 -2.71
CA LYS A 36 2.00 -3.74 -3.27
C LYS A 36 1.51 -4.97 -4.00
N ARG A 37 0.84 -5.87 -3.28
CA ARG A 37 0.07 -6.92 -3.94
C ARG A 37 -1.00 -6.21 -4.77
N GLN A 38 -0.88 -6.25 -6.09
CA GLN A 38 -1.95 -5.78 -6.97
C GLN A 38 -3.17 -6.64 -6.67
N GLN A 39 -4.23 -5.98 -6.23
CA GLN A 39 -5.50 -6.65 -5.98
C GLN A 39 -6.18 -6.87 -7.33
N GLU A 40 -6.66 -8.10 -7.55
CA GLU A 40 -7.41 -8.43 -8.76
C GLU A 40 -8.64 -7.52 -8.94
N ASN A 41 -9.01 -7.29 -10.19
CA ASN A 41 -10.14 -6.41 -10.50
C ASN A 41 -11.45 -7.05 -10.06
N LEU A 42 -12.22 -6.32 -9.25
CA LEU A 42 -13.58 -6.70 -8.87
C LEU A 42 -14.52 -6.53 -10.07
N SER A 43 -15.42 -7.48 -10.27
CA SER A 43 -16.45 -7.42 -11.30
C SER A 43 -17.82 -7.12 -10.68
N VAL A 44 -18.73 -6.58 -11.48
CA VAL A 44 -20.12 -6.39 -11.06
C VAL A 44 -20.74 -7.76 -10.79
N GLY A 45 -21.38 -7.90 -9.63
CA GLY A 45 -22.00 -9.15 -9.21
C GLY A 45 -21.19 -9.95 -8.20
N ASP A 46 -19.92 -9.63 -7.98
CA ASP A 46 -19.08 -10.30 -6.98
C ASP A 46 -19.53 -9.99 -5.55
N CYS A 47 -19.43 -10.98 -4.66
CA CYS A 47 -19.65 -10.78 -3.22
C CYS A 47 -18.34 -10.32 -2.56
N VAL A 48 -18.42 -9.21 -1.84
CA VAL A 48 -17.27 -8.56 -1.19
C VAL A 48 -17.59 -8.21 0.27
N VAL A 49 -16.55 -8.23 1.09
CA VAL A 49 -16.57 -7.74 2.47
C VAL A 49 -16.00 -6.33 2.50
N ILE A 50 -16.67 -5.42 3.19
CA ILE A 50 -16.18 -4.06 3.39
C ILE A 50 -15.35 -4.03 4.68
N ILE A 51 -14.04 -3.83 4.56
CA ILE A 51 -13.11 -3.67 5.68
C ILE A 51 -12.94 -2.17 5.94
N ASP A 52 -13.89 -1.61 6.66
CA ASP A 52 -13.84 -0.22 7.11
C ASP A 52 -14.25 -0.11 8.57
N PRO A 53 -13.36 0.32 9.48
CA PRO A 53 -13.60 0.27 10.92
C PRO A 53 -14.84 1.06 11.36
N SER A 54 -15.24 2.08 10.58
CA SER A 54 -16.46 2.85 10.86
C SER A 54 -17.75 2.07 10.56
N LEU A 55 -17.68 1.02 9.75
CA LEU A 55 -18.81 0.19 9.34
C LEU A 55 -18.86 -1.15 10.08
N MET A 56 -17.89 -1.40 10.97
CA MET A 56 -17.93 -2.57 11.83
C MET A 56 -19.22 -2.51 12.64
N THR A 57 -20.09 -3.50 12.44
CA THR A 57 -21.38 -3.53 13.12
C THR A 57 -21.14 -3.67 14.62
N ALA A 58 -22.07 -3.22 15.48
CA ALA A 58 -21.97 -3.34 16.94
C ALA A 58 -21.66 -4.77 17.44
N THR A 59 -21.88 -5.79 16.60
CA THR A 59 -21.57 -7.21 16.82
C THR A 59 -20.12 -7.62 16.42
N GLY A 60 -19.27 -6.68 15.99
CA GLY A 60 -17.88 -6.96 15.59
C GLY A 60 -17.72 -7.65 14.23
N ARG A 61 -18.75 -7.63 13.38
CA ARG A 61 -18.73 -8.26 12.04
C ARG A 61 -18.60 -7.22 10.95
N TRP A 62 -17.82 -7.56 9.92
CA TRP A 62 -17.72 -6.78 8.70
C TRP A 62 -18.97 -6.94 7.84
N PRO A 63 -19.52 -5.86 7.28
CA PRO A 63 -20.67 -5.96 6.39
C PRO A 63 -20.28 -6.62 5.08
N LEU A 64 -21.02 -7.67 4.74
CA LEU A 64 -20.99 -8.32 3.44
C LEU A 64 -21.91 -7.58 2.47
N GLY A 65 -21.51 -7.51 1.21
CA GLY A 65 -22.34 -6.93 0.17
C GLY A 65 -21.97 -7.41 -1.21
N ARG A 66 -22.80 -7.04 -2.18
CA ARG A 66 -22.60 -7.39 -3.59
C ARG A 66 -22.19 -6.16 -4.38
N VAL A 67 -21.17 -6.28 -5.22
CA VAL A 67 -20.75 -5.20 -6.10
C VAL A 67 -21.83 -4.93 -7.13
N THR A 68 -22.35 -3.71 -7.15
CA THR A 68 -23.41 -3.28 -8.08
C THR A 68 -22.85 -2.48 -9.25
N LYS A 69 -21.76 -1.73 -9.03
CA LYS A 69 -21.09 -0.94 -10.05
C LYS A 69 -19.60 -0.82 -9.73
N VAL A 70 -18.76 -0.78 -10.76
CA VAL A 70 -17.32 -0.53 -10.61
C VAL A 70 -16.94 0.69 -11.44
N HIS A 71 -15.99 1.47 -10.92
CA HIS A 71 -15.41 2.61 -11.60
C HIS A 71 -13.94 2.31 -11.89
N LEU A 72 -13.67 2.15 -13.19
CA LEU A 72 -12.33 1.97 -13.74
C LEU A 72 -11.63 3.33 -13.78
N GLY A 73 -10.33 3.31 -13.52
CA GLY A 73 -9.46 4.45 -13.76
C GLY A 73 -9.00 4.51 -15.22
N GLN A 74 -8.08 5.44 -15.48
CA GLN A 74 -7.45 5.60 -16.79
C GLN A 74 -6.52 4.43 -17.17
N ASP A 75 -6.12 3.64 -16.18
CA ASP A 75 -5.25 2.46 -16.33
C ASP A 75 -6.07 1.15 -16.44
N ASP A 76 -7.36 1.23 -16.79
CA ASP A 76 -8.31 0.10 -16.83
C ASP A 76 -8.46 -0.69 -15.50
N MET A 77 -7.95 -0.13 -14.40
CA MET A 77 -7.99 -0.75 -13.08
C MET A 77 -9.13 -0.19 -12.23
N VAL A 78 -9.89 -1.07 -11.58
CA VAL A 78 -10.96 -0.69 -10.63
C VAL A 78 -10.35 0.03 -9.44
N ARG A 79 -10.61 1.33 -9.29
CA ARG A 79 -10.19 2.10 -8.12
C ARG A 79 -11.26 2.15 -7.04
N VAL A 80 -12.51 2.25 -7.46
CA VAL A 80 -13.68 2.43 -6.59
C VAL A 80 -14.81 1.49 -7.03
N ALA A 81 -15.48 0.86 -6.08
CA ALA A 81 -16.65 0.05 -6.34
C ALA A 81 -17.82 0.45 -5.43
N TYR A 82 -19.02 0.26 -5.97
CA TYR A 82 -20.29 0.44 -5.28
C TYR A 82 -20.75 -0.93 -4.80
N VAL A 83 -20.89 -1.05 -3.49
CA VAL A 83 -21.27 -2.29 -2.82
C VAL A 83 -22.64 -2.09 -2.19
N ARG A 84 -23.58 -2.96 -2.54
CA ARG A 84 -24.90 -3.01 -1.91
C ARG A 84 -24.86 -4.00 -0.76
N THR A 85 -24.96 -3.48 0.45
CA THR A 85 -25.17 -4.27 1.67
C THR A 85 -26.68 -4.37 1.96
N ALA A 86 -27.08 -5.22 2.90
CA ALA A 86 -28.48 -5.39 3.31
C ALA A 86 -29.19 -4.07 3.66
N CYS A 87 -28.48 -3.11 4.27
CA CYS A 87 -29.10 -1.86 4.72
C CYS A 87 -28.90 -0.68 3.76
N ARG A 88 -27.72 -0.54 3.14
CA ARG A 88 -27.29 0.68 2.44
C ARG A 88 -26.33 0.33 1.29
N MET A 89 -26.17 1.28 0.38
CA MET A 89 -25.14 1.24 -0.66
C MET A 89 -23.90 2.02 -0.20
N TYR A 90 -22.72 1.44 -0.38
CA TYR A 90 -21.44 2.01 0.00
C TYR A 90 -20.54 2.19 -1.20
N THR A 91 -19.90 3.34 -1.28
CA THR A 91 -18.85 3.62 -2.27
C THR A 91 -17.51 3.53 -1.55
N ARG A 92 -16.70 2.52 -1.87
CA ARG A 92 -15.41 2.30 -1.21
C ARG A 92 -14.33 1.97 -2.24
N PRO A 93 -13.08 2.39 -1.96
CA PRO A 93 -11.96 2.01 -2.81
C PRO A 93 -11.69 0.51 -2.69
N ILE A 94 -11.13 -0.07 -3.75
CA ILE A 94 -10.85 -1.51 -3.84
C ILE A 94 -10.01 -2.03 -2.67
N VAL A 95 -9.08 -1.23 -2.16
CA VAL A 95 -8.22 -1.58 -1.01
C VAL A 95 -8.97 -1.84 0.29
N LYS A 96 -10.21 -1.36 0.41
CA LYS A 96 -11.10 -1.60 1.55
C LYS A 96 -12.14 -2.68 1.28
N LEU A 97 -12.08 -3.32 0.12
CA LEU A 97 -13.00 -4.36 -0.31
C LEU A 97 -12.24 -5.65 -0.49
N VAL A 98 -12.75 -6.74 0.07
CA VAL A 98 -12.14 -8.07 -0.10
C VAL A 98 -13.15 -8.99 -0.74
N SER A 99 -12.81 -9.56 -1.91
CA SER A 99 -13.62 -10.60 -2.54
C SER A 99 -13.60 -11.86 -1.70
N ILE A 100 -14.77 -12.45 -1.47
CA ILE A 100 -14.87 -13.75 -0.78
C ILE A 100 -14.79 -14.92 -1.77
N HIS A 101 -15.10 -14.68 -3.05
CA HIS A 101 -15.00 -15.69 -4.09
C HIS A 101 -13.64 -15.58 -4.75
N VAL A 102 -12.93 -16.70 -4.77
CA VAL A 102 -11.80 -16.89 -5.67
C VAL A 102 -12.42 -17.04 -7.06
N LYS A 103 -12.08 -16.14 -7.99
CA LYS A 103 -12.48 -16.33 -9.38
C LYS A 103 -11.83 -17.62 -9.85
N GLU A 104 -12.65 -18.59 -10.24
CA GLU A 104 -12.14 -19.79 -10.89
C GLU A 104 -11.47 -19.32 -12.17
N TYR A 105 -10.16 -19.56 -12.28
CA TYR A 105 -9.46 -19.38 -13.54
C TYR A 105 -10.08 -20.38 -14.50
N VAL A 106 -11.02 -19.92 -15.32
CA VAL A 106 -11.44 -20.66 -16.49
C VAL A 106 -10.28 -20.51 -17.45
N PRO A 107 -9.42 -21.54 -17.65
CA PRO A 107 -8.44 -21.46 -18.71
C PRO A 107 -9.21 -21.11 -19.98
N PRO A 108 -8.73 -20.13 -20.78
CA PRO A 108 -9.35 -19.86 -22.06
C PRO A 108 -9.48 -21.21 -22.74
N ALA A 109 -10.72 -21.59 -23.07
CA ALA A 109 -10.98 -22.84 -23.75
C ALA A 109 -9.94 -22.91 -24.87
N ASP A 110 -9.13 -23.95 -24.84
CA ASP A 110 -8.22 -24.29 -25.93
C ASP A 110 -9.06 -24.15 -27.19
N ASP A 111 -8.87 -23.05 -27.93
CA ASP A 111 -9.36 -22.87 -29.29
C ASP A 111 -8.53 -23.86 -30.11
N GLY A 112 -8.74 -25.15 -29.86
CA GLY A 112 -8.29 -26.23 -30.73
C GLY A 112 -8.82 -25.81 -32.09
N PRO A 113 -7.93 -25.58 -33.07
CA PRO A 113 -8.35 -25.04 -34.34
C PRO A 113 -9.44 -25.96 -34.83
N ALA A 114 -10.63 -25.39 -35.08
CA ALA A 114 -11.74 -26.10 -35.65
C ALA A 114 -11.28 -26.67 -37.01
N SER A 115 -10.68 -27.85 -36.95
CA SER A 115 -10.33 -28.73 -38.03
C SER A 115 -11.47 -29.72 -38.09
N THR A 116 -12.45 -29.44 -38.93
CA THR A 116 -13.29 -30.47 -39.57
C THR A 116 -14.00 -29.83 -40.77
N ALA A 117 -13.56 -30.28 -41.95
CA ALA A 117 -14.26 -30.45 -43.24
C ALA A 117 -14.76 -29.21 -44.00
#